data_AF-A0A969QPN7-F1
#
_entry.id   AF-A0A969QPN7-F1
#
_cell.length_a   1.000
_cell.length_b   1.000
_cell.length_c   1.000
_cell.angle_alpha   90.00
_cell.angle_beta   90.00
_cell.angle_gamma   90.00
#
_symmetry.space_group_name_H-M   'P 1'
#
loop_
_entity.id
_entity.type
_entity.pdbx_description
1 polymer ?
#
loop_
_entity_poly.entity_id
_entity_poly.type
_entity_poly.pdbx_seq_one_letter_code
_entity_poly.pdbx_strand_id
1 'polypeptide(L)'
;MSSQARRPAAGASEAEHPFGACLDRVITFDKPLLAAVNGVGVGLGLTLLLHCDVVYIAKGAQLRVPFVSLGVVPEAASSYLLPLRVGHQAAAEILYTAG
;
A
#
# COMPACT_ATOMS: atom_id res chain seq x y z
N MET A 1 -16.51 4.99 44.53
CA MET A 1 -15.48 3.99 44.21
C MET A 1 -16.10 2.93 43.30
N SER A 2 -16.24 3.26 42.00
CA SER A 2 -16.82 2.36 41.01
C SER A 2 -15.70 1.48 40.43
N SER A 3 -15.78 0.18 40.74
CA SER A 3 -14.91 -0.86 40.24
C SER A 3 -15.17 -1.08 38.74
N GLN A 4 -14.30 -0.55 37.87
CA GLN A 4 -14.28 -0.95 36.47
C GLN A 4 -13.74 -2.38 36.36
N ALA A 5 -14.65 -3.31 36.08
CA ALA A 5 -14.31 -4.66 35.68
C ALA A 5 -13.52 -4.61 34.36
N ARG A 6 -12.23 -4.97 34.44
CA ARG A 6 -11.33 -5.10 33.28
C ARG A 6 -11.87 -6.24 32.40
N ARG A 7 -12.33 -5.92 31.19
CA ARG A 7 -12.74 -6.93 30.19
C ARG A 7 -11.59 -7.92 30.02
N PRO A 8 -11.84 -9.24 30.00
CA PRO A 8 -10.80 -10.20 29.68
C PRO A 8 -10.29 -9.91 28.25
N ALA A 9 -8.98 -9.72 28.12
CA ALA A 9 -8.32 -9.69 26.83
C ALA A 9 -8.55 -11.07 26.20
N ALA A 10 -9.35 -11.11 25.13
CA ALA A 10 -9.60 -12.33 24.39
C ALA A 10 -8.26 -12.80 23.81
N GLY A 11 -7.74 -13.89 24.36
CA GLY A 11 -6.61 -14.60 23.81
C GLY A 11 -7.03 -15.33 22.54
N ALA A 12 -6.56 -14.82 21.41
CA ALA A 12 -6.12 -15.61 20.27
C ALA A 12 -4.70 -15.10 19.97
N SER A 13 -3.74 -15.98 19.65
CA SER A 13 -2.56 -15.50 18.94
C SER A 13 -3.06 -15.03 17.58
N GLU A 14 -3.42 -13.75 17.47
CA GLU A 14 -3.78 -13.12 16.20
C GLU A 14 -2.53 -13.22 15.33
N ALA A 15 -2.50 -14.23 14.47
CA ALA A 15 -1.47 -14.32 13.45
C ALA A 15 -1.56 -13.02 12.66
N GLU A 16 -0.48 -12.25 12.70
CA GLU A 16 -0.40 -10.96 12.05
C GLU A 16 -0.83 -11.10 10.59
N HIS A 17 -1.76 -10.25 10.14
CA HIS A 17 -2.30 -10.35 8.79
C HIS A 17 -1.12 -10.21 7.79
N PRO A 18 -0.94 -11.13 6.82
CA PRO A 18 0.27 -11.17 5.99
C PRO A 18 0.57 -9.85 5.26
N PHE A 19 -0.47 -9.10 4.90
CA PHE A 19 -0.35 -7.76 4.34
C PHE A 19 0.35 -6.77 5.28
N GLY A 20 -0.03 -6.73 6.57
CA GLY A 20 0.56 -5.84 7.57
C GLY A 20 2.03 -6.18 7.80
N ALA A 21 2.32 -7.46 8.04
CA ALA A 21 3.69 -7.93 8.22
C ALA A 21 4.60 -7.64 7.01
N CYS A 22 4.07 -7.70 5.79
CA CYS A 22 4.79 -7.34 4.57
C CYS A 22 5.10 -5.84 4.52
N LEU A 23 4.10 -4.98 4.74
CA LEU A 23 4.28 -3.54 4.71
C LEU A 23 5.22 -3.06 5.81
N ASP A 24 5.10 -3.58 7.03
CA ASP A 24 5.98 -3.18 8.13
C ASP A 24 7.44 -3.47 7.82
N ARG A 25 7.74 -4.63 7.19
CA ARG A 25 9.09 -4.96 6.73
C ARG A 25 9.59 -4.03 5.63
N VAL A 26 8.72 -3.60 4.71
CA VAL A 26 9.10 -2.69 3.63
C VAL A 26 9.34 -1.27 4.14
N ILE A 27 8.47 -0.80 5.04
CA ILE A 27 8.56 0.54 5.64
C ILE A 27 9.76 0.66 6.58
N THR A 28 10.10 -0.40 7.32
CA THR A 28 11.21 -0.41 8.28
C THR A 28 12.55 -0.87 7.69
N PHE A 29 12.60 -1.14 6.38
CA PHE A 29 13.81 -1.59 5.73
C PHE A 29 14.90 -0.51 5.77
N ASP A 30 16.09 -0.87 6.28
CA ASP A 30 17.16 0.07 6.63
C ASP A 30 18.20 0.28 5.52
N LYS A 31 17.94 -0.27 4.33
CA LYS A 31 18.82 -0.21 3.16
C LYS A 31 18.04 0.28 1.94
N PRO A 32 18.72 0.77 0.89
CA PRO A 32 18.03 1.18 -0.33
C PRO A 32 17.20 0.05 -0.95
N LEU A 33 15.93 0.34 -1.26
CA LEU A 33 15.00 -0.58 -1.89
C LEU A 33 14.80 -0.21 -3.37
N LEU A 34 15.25 -1.10 -4.25
CA LEU A 34 15.15 -0.95 -5.70
C LEU A 34 14.10 -1.92 -6.25
N ALA A 35 13.20 -1.42 -7.09
CA ALA A 35 12.23 -2.23 -7.80
C ALA A 35 12.46 -2.19 -9.32
N ALA A 36 12.37 -3.35 -9.97
CA ALA A 36 12.36 -3.49 -11.41
C ALA A 36 11.02 -4.11 -11.85
N VAL A 37 10.23 -3.33 -12.59
CA VAL A 37 8.87 -3.69 -13.00
C VAL A 37 8.88 -4.09 -14.46
N ASN A 38 8.49 -5.34 -14.72
CA ASN A 38 8.26 -5.86 -16.06
C ASN A 38 6.90 -6.56 -16.10
N GLY A 39 5.99 -6.08 -16.94
CA GLY A 39 4.63 -6.59 -17.07
C GLY A 39 3.60 -5.78 -16.26
N VAL A 40 2.63 -6.47 -15.67
CA VAL A 40 1.45 -5.84 -15.05
C VAL A 40 1.61 -5.75 -13.53
N GLY A 41 1.40 -4.56 -12.96
CA GLY A 41 1.29 -4.34 -11.52
C GLY A 41 -0.10 -3.81 -11.14
N VAL A 42 -0.78 -4.51 -10.24
CA VAL A 42 -2.16 -4.17 -9.82
C VAL A 42 -2.24 -4.08 -8.30
N GLY A 43 -2.92 -3.06 -7.77
CA GLY A 43 -3.15 -2.92 -6.31
C GLY A 43 -1.82 -2.81 -5.56
N LEU A 44 -1.57 -3.73 -4.62
CA LEU A 44 -0.31 -3.84 -3.89
C LEU A 44 0.93 -3.85 -4.81
N GLY A 45 0.83 -4.43 -6.01
CA GLY A 45 1.93 -4.45 -6.97
C GLY A 45 2.37 -3.05 -7.44
N LEU A 46 1.47 -2.07 -7.45
CA LEU A 46 1.79 -0.66 -7.70
C LEU A 46 2.10 0.05 -6.38
N THR A 47 1.25 -0.10 -5.36
CA THR A 47 1.37 0.71 -4.14
C THR A 47 2.63 0.41 -3.34
N LEU A 48 3.17 -0.81 -3.42
CA LEU A 48 4.48 -1.15 -2.84
C LEU A 48 5.63 -0.35 -3.46
N LEU A 49 5.53 -0.02 -4.75
CA LEU A 49 6.56 0.75 -5.47
C LEU A 49 6.71 2.17 -4.89
N LEU A 50 5.65 2.70 -4.27
CA LEU A 50 5.68 4.02 -3.63
C LEU A 50 6.57 4.06 -2.38
N HIS A 51 6.93 2.90 -1.83
CA HIS A 51 7.88 2.75 -0.72
C HIS A 51 9.31 2.49 -1.20
N CYS A 52 9.51 2.24 -2.50
CA CYS A 52 10.84 2.04 -3.06
C CYS A 52 11.55 3.38 -3.28
N ASP A 53 12.87 3.37 -3.14
CA ASP A 53 13.73 4.53 -3.39
C ASP A 53 13.90 4.76 -4.89
N VAL A 54 14.11 3.68 -5.65
CA VAL A 54 14.29 3.71 -7.11
C VAL A 54 13.41 2.65 -7.75
N VAL A 55 12.67 3.04 -8.78
CA VAL A 55 11.79 2.15 -9.53
C VAL A 55 12.14 2.25 -11.02
N TYR A 56 12.59 1.13 -11.59
CA TYR A 56 12.76 0.97 -13.03
C TYR A 56 11.52 0.32 -13.62
N ILE A 57 10.90 0.97 -14.60
CA ILE A 57 9.67 0.49 -15.23
C ILE A 57 9.96 0.21 -16.71
N ALA A 58 9.72 -1.03 -17.14
CA ALA A 58 9.82 -1.39 -18.54
C ALA A 58 8.80 -0.59 -19.37
N LYS A 59 9.17 -0.18 -20.60
CA LYS A 59 8.28 0.62 -21.48
C LYS A 59 6.90 0.00 -21.72
N GLY A 60 6.78 -1.32 -21.68
CA GLY A 60 5.53 -2.05 -21.86
C GLY A 60 4.81 -2.43 -20.56
N ALA A 61 5.33 -2.01 -19.40
CA ALA A 61 4.69 -2.32 -18.13
C ALA A 61 3.38 -1.53 -17.97
N GLN A 62 2.39 -2.14 -17.33
CA GLN A 62 1.09 -1.54 -17.05
C GLN A 62 0.85 -1.55 -15.55
N LEU A 63 0.56 -0.38 -14.98
CA LEU A 63 0.34 -0.22 -13.55
C LEU A 63 -1.04 0.37 -13.32
N ARG A 64 -1.84 -0.23 -12.45
CA ARG A 64 -3.18 0.27 -12.08
C ARG A 64 -3.56 -0.02 -10.64
N VAL A 65 -4.49 0.75 -10.10
CA VAL A 65 -5.04 0.57 -8.74
C VAL A 65 -6.57 0.57 -8.78
N PRO A 66 -7.21 -0.61 -8.90
CA PRO A 66 -8.66 -0.70 -9.14
C PRO A 66 -9.51 -0.51 -7.86
N PHE A 67 -9.10 0.40 -6.97
CA PHE A 67 -9.77 0.62 -5.68
C PHE A 67 -11.25 0.98 -5.84
N VAL A 68 -11.55 1.97 -6.70
CA VAL A 68 -12.93 2.38 -6.97
C VAL A 68 -13.75 1.30 -7.66
N SER A 69 -13.16 0.52 -8.56
CA SER A 69 -13.85 -0.60 -9.23
C SER A 69 -14.20 -1.73 -8.27
N LEU A 70 -13.37 -1.94 -7.25
CA LEU A 70 -13.58 -2.96 -6.21
C LEU A 70 -14.38 -2.43 -5.01
N GLY A 71 -14.68 -1.13 -4.96
CA GLY A 71 -15.38 -0.51 -3.83
C GLY A 71 -14.55 -0.47 -2.53
N VAL A 72 -13.22 -0.49 -2.64
CA VAL A 72 -12.30 -0.48 -1.49
C VAL A 72 -11.57 0.85 -1.41
N VAL A 73 -11.13 1.20 -0.20
CA VAL A 73 -10.30 2.39 0.02
C VAL A 73 -8.86 2.14 -0.43
N PRO A 74 -8.10 3.20 -0.78
CA PRO A 74 -6.68 3.06 -1.06
C PRO A 74 -5.89 2.49 0.13
N GLU A 75 -4.88 1.67 -0.16
CA GLU A 75 -4.09 0.93 0.83
C GLU A 75 -2.61 1.30 0.79
N ALA A 76 -1.79 0.76 1.70
CA ALA A 76 -0.33 0.94 1.73
C ALA A 76 0.12 2.42 1.65
N ALA A 77 -0.64 3.31 2.30
CA ALA A 77 -0.45 4.77 2.28
C ALA A 77 -0.52 5.42 0.89
N SER A 78 -1.11 4.76 -0.12
CA SER A 78 -1.09 5.24 -1.50
C SER A 78 -1.87 6.56 -1.70
N SER A 79 -2.89 6.84 -0.91
CA SER A 79 -3.59 8.14 -0.92
C SER A 79 -2.72 9.32 -0.48
N TYR A 80 -1.64 9.05 0.25
CA TYR A 80 -0.65 10.05 0.69
C TYR A 80 0.59 10.04 -0.20
N LEU A 81 1.17 8.87 -0.47
CA LEU A 81 2.43 8.76 -1.21
C LEU A 81 2.27 9.04 -2.70
N LEU A 82 1.17 8.62 -3.33
CA LEU A 82 1.01 8.78 -4.78
C LEU A 82 0.98 10.27 -5.19
N PRO A 83 0.21 11.16 -4.53
CA PRO A 83 0.28 12.60 -4.81
C PRO A 83 1.68 13.20 -4.66
N LEU A 84 2.50 12.71 -3.73
CA LEU A 84 3.88 13.18 -3.55
C LEU A 84 4.81 12.74 -4.69
N ARG A 85 4.50 11.63 -5.38
CA ARG A 85 5.31 11.11 -6.48
C ARG A 85 4.91 11.67 -7.85
N VAL A 86 3.61 11.84 -8.11
CA VAL A 86 3.10 12.23 -9.44
C VAL A 86 2.31 13.55 -9.46
N GLY A 87 2.12 14.20 -8.31
CA GLY A 87 1.28 15.39 -8.17
C GLY A 87 -0.20 15.05 -7.99
N HIS A 88 -0.96 16.00 -7.45
CA HIS A 88 -2.36 15.79 -7.07
C HIS A 88 -3.29 15.43 -8.24
N GLN A 89 -3.14 16.09 -9.40
CA GLN A 89 -4.03 15.86 -10.53
C GLN A 89 -3.84 14.46 -11.13
N ALA A 90 -2.59 14.05 -11.38
CA ALA A 90 -2.29 12.70 -11.86
C ALA A 90 -2.68 11.63 -10.82
N ALA A 91 -2.43 11.88 -9.53
CA ALA A 91 -2.86 10.96 -8.48
C ALA A 91 -4.39 10.82 -8.41
N ALA A 92 -5.14 11.92 -8.60
CA ALA A 92 -6.60 11.89 -8.64
C ALA A 92 -7.11 11.09 -9.85
N GLU A 93 -6.51 11.28 -11.03
CA GLU A 93 -6.83 10.48 -12.21
C GLU A 93 -6.62 8.98 -11.93
N ILE A 94 -5.44 8.60 -11.44
CA ILE A 94 -5.10 7.20 -11.12
C ILE A 94 -6.04 6.61 -10.07
N LEU A 95 -6.32 7.33 -8.98
CA LEU A 95 -7.10 6.80 -7.84
C LEU A 95 -8.61 6.82 -8.07
N TYR A 96 -9.15 7.81 -8.78
CA TYR A 96 -10.60 8.00 -8.91
C TYR A 96 -11.20 7.33 -10.13
N THR A 97 -10.39 7.05 -11.15
CA THR A 97 -10.88 6.45 -12.41
C THR A 97 -10.52 4.97 -12.53
N ALA A 98 -9.64 4.45 -11.67
CA ALA A 98 -9.08 3.10 -11.77
C ALA A 98 -8.40 2.83 -13.13
N GLY A 99 -7.78 3.86 -13.70
CA GLY A 99 -6.99 3.79 -14.94
C GLY A 99 -5.95 2.68 -14.95
#